data_AF-A0A7H8S7C3-F1
#
_entry.id   AF-A0A7H8S7C3-F1
#
_cell.length_a   1.000
_cell.length_b   1.000
_cell.length_c   1.000
_cell.angle_alpha   90.00
_cell.angle_beta   90.00
_cell.angle_gamma   90.00
#
_symmetry.space_group_name_H-M   'P 1'
#
loop_
_entity.id
_entity.type
_entity.pdbx_description
1 polymer ?
#
loop_
_entity_poly.entity_id
_entity_poly.type
_entity_poly.pdbx_seq_one_letter_code
_entity_poly.pdbx_strand_id
1 'polypeptide(L)'
;MTINEILDVIVKRKINELNTKGYIPGGNNGPYYDNETPVRNTAHFITTLYYYYLRDQNPVYLDAINKCGDYLLSKEVRPFDKTVYCRQDKNKDLSNGVIGPAWVIEGLVSAFKASGERKYIDLAKKLFLMTPFDKEYKMWEIMDIDGKKKGFDLTFNHQLWFAAAGVQVLSVENDLEIRIRCKAFLNNIDEHIKSYSNGLIKHYINYGNFNENLKDKIYKLLKQKANQIRLYYKENGYHLFNIYAFALIKDHGFEIDYFNSKRFKKQVQYCFDKKLYKWLLRKSIRFDGNKMPHVKNNHFNIYGFSYNAPGFELPYIYKVFENIIGNKKDFVNLIVNKQIDLTYNEKDFTFNKNNEDSITLESRMYEYTRFLINK
;
A
#
# COMPACT_ATOMS: atom_id res chain seq x y z
N MET A 1 6.00 5.59 -25.44
CA MET A 1 6.60 4.38 -24.84
C MET A 1 5.51 3.50 -24.23
N THR A 2 5.68 2.18 -24.23
CA THR A 2 4.84 1.24 -23.47
C THR A 2 5.18 1.29 -21.98
N ILE A 3 4.30 0.81 -21.10
CA ILE A 3 4.58 0.75 -19.64
C ILE A 3 5.80 -0.12 -19.31
N ASN A 4 6.05 -1.18 -20.09
CA ASN A 4 7.20 -2.05 -19.89
C ASN A 4 8.52 -1.34 -20.25
N GLU A 5 8.53 -0.57 -21.35
CA GLU A 5 9.69 0.27 -21.72
C GLU A 5 9.97 1.33 -20.65
N ILE A 6 8.91 1.95 -20.11
CA ILE A 6 9.02 2.93 -19.01
C ILE A 6 9.62 2.28 -17.76
N LEU A 7 9.15 1.07 -17.40
CA LEU A 7 9.65 0.31 -16.26
C LEU A 7 11.15 -0.01 -16.42
N ASP A 8 11.57 -0.46 -17.60
CA ASP A 8 12.99 -0.77 -17.89
C ASP A 8 13.89 0.46 -17.71
N VAL A 9 13.44 1.64 -18.18
CA VAL A 9 14.16 2.90 -18.03
C VAL A 9 14.29 3.29 -16.54
N ILE A 10 13.20 3.19 -15.79
CA ILE A 10 13.18 3.55 -14.36
C ILE A 10 14.07 2.61 -13.55
N VAL A 11 14.02 1.30 -13.79
CA VAL A 11 14.84 0.31 -13.07
C VAL A 11 16.32 0.56 -13.29
N LYS A 12 16.75 0.79 -14.54
CA LYS A 12 18.15 1.13 -14.85
C LYS A 12 18.61 2.37 -14.10
N ARG A 13 17.81 3.44 -14.11
CA ARG A 13 18.13 4.68 -13.38
C ARG A 13 18.20 4.44 -11.86
N LYS A 14 17.24 3.71 -11.30
CA LYS A 14 17.15 3.46 -9.85
C LYS A 14 18.28 2.57 -9.34
N ILE A 15 18.79 1.63 -10.16
CA ILE A 15 20.02 0.88 -9.84
C ILE A 15 21.24 1.80 -9.76
N ASN A 16 21.39 2.76 -10.69
CA ASN A 16 22.49 3.73 -10.62
C ASN A 16 22.39 4.60 -9.36
N GLU A 17 21.19 5.03 -9.00
CA GLU A 17 20.91 5.78 -7.78
C GLU A 17 21.24 4.95 -6.52
N LEU A 18 20.82 3.69 -6.49
CA LEU A 18 21.14 2.73 -5.43
C LEU A 18 22.65 2.53 -5.27
N ASN A 19 23.38 2.36 -6.38
CA ASN A 19 24.83 2.19 -6.35
C ASN A 19 25.56 3.43 -5.82
N THR A 20 24.96 4.61 -5.96
CA THR A 20 25.54 5.86 -5.44
C THR A 20 25.22 6.08 -3.97
N LYS A 21 23.97 5.81 -3.57
CA LYS A 21 23.43 6.21 -2.25
C LYS A 21 23.34 5.07 -1.24
N GLY A 22 23.31 3.82 -1.68
CA GLY A 22 23.04 2.64 -0.86
C GLY A 22 21.55 2.38 -0.60
N TYR A 23 20.65 3.27 -1.03
CA TYR A 23 19.19 3.14 -0.89
C TYR A 23 18.46 3.88 -2.01
N ILE A 24 17.14 3.66 -2.12
CA ILE A 24 16.25 4.45 -2.99
C ILE A 24 15.65 5.59 -2.19
N PRO A 25 15.84 6.86 -2.58
CA PRO A 25 15.42 7.99 -1.74
C PRO A 25 13.94 8.01 -1.38
N GLY A 26 13.68 8.61 -0.22
CA GLY A 26 12.33 8.97 0.19
C GLY A 26 11.75 10.03 -0.72
N GLY A 27 10.43 10.04 -0.82
CA GLY A 27 9.68 11.16 -1.35
C GLY A 27 8.88 11.81 -0.22
N ASN A 28 7.65 12.15 -0.52
CA ASN A 28 6.68 12.54 0.50
C ASN A 28 5.60 11.46 0.61
N ASN A 29 4.75 11.53 1.64
CA ASN A 29 3.55 10.69 1.68
C ASN A 29 2.45 11.27 0.77
N GLY A 30 2.74 11.42 -0.53
CA GLY A 30 1.86 12.02 -1.54
C GLY A 30 1.14 13.29 -1.08
N PRO A 31 -0.21 13.36 -1.15
CA PRO A 31 -0.94 14.60 -0.90
C PRO A 31 -0.84 15.10 0.55
N TYR A 32 -0.30 14.30 1.48
CA TYR A 32 -0.10 14.73 2.88
C TYR A 32 1.17 15.56 3.07
N TYR A 33 2.15 15.49 2.16
CA TYR A 33 3.45 16.17 2.27
C TYR A 33 4.23 15.85 3.56
N ASP A 34 3.99 14.67 4.13
CA ASP A 34 4.83 14.16 5.21
C ASP A 34 6.15 13.72 4.60
N ASN A 35 7.27 14.31 5.04
CA ASN A 35 8.59 13.91 4.57
C ASN A 35 8.89 12.47 5.01
N GLU A 36 9.13 11.59 4.04
CA GLU A 36 9.40 10.18 4.29
C GLU A 36 10.91 9.91 4.21
N THR A 37 11.36 8.95 5.02
CA THR A 37 12.72 8.41 4.88
C THR A 37 12.79 7.50 3.64
N PRO A 38 13.99 7.05 3.22
CA PRO A 38 14.14 6.11 2.09
C PRO A 38 13.49 4.72 2.27
N VAL A 39 12.94 4.41 3.44
CA VAL A 39 12.48 3.07 3.83
C VAL A 39 11.41 2.50 2.90
N ARG A 40 10.32 3.24 2.67
CA ARG A 40 9.20 2.79 1.82
C ARG A 40 9.64 2.50 0.40
N ASN A 41 10.30 3.47 -0.22
CA ASN A 41 10.69 3.39 -1.63
C ASN A 41 11.74 2.30 -1.86
N THR A 42 12.67 2.11 -0.91
CA THR A 42 13.62 1.01 -0.95
C THR A 42 12.91 -0.34 -0.86
N ALA A 43 11.95 -0.51 0.06
CA ALA A 43 11.21 -1.76 0.20
C ALA A 43 10.37 -2.11 -1.04
N HIS A 44 9.67 -1.13 -1.63
CA HIS A 44 8.94 -1.32 -2.87
C HIS A 44 9.87 -1.69 -4.03
N PHE A 45 11.04 -1.04 -4.14
CA PHE A 45 11.97 -1.29 -5.22
C PHE A 45 12.55 -2.71 -5.18
N ILE A 46 12.73 -3.30 -3.99
CA ILE A 46 13.10 -4.73 -3.89
C ILE A 46 12.08 -5.62 -4.62
N THR A 47 10.79 -5.35 -4.48
CA THR A 47 9.74 -6.14 -5.14
C THR A 47 9.77 -5.96 -6.66
N THR A 48 10.07 -4.74 -7.14
CA THR A 48 10.32 -4.49 -8.57
C THR A 48 11.54 -5.28 -9.06
N LEU A 49 12.66 -5.20 -8.36
CA LEU A 49 13.89 -5.92 -8.73
C LEU A 49 13.69 -7.44 -8.69
N TYR A 50 12.90 -7.95 -7.75
CA TYR A 50 12.58 -9.37 -7.67
C TYR A 50 11.91 -9.88 -8.96
N TYR A 51 10.97 -9.12 -9.53
CA TYR A 51 10.40 -9.45 -10.85
C TYR A 51 11.47 -9.53 -11.94
N TYR A 52 12.38 -8.55 -12.00
CA TYR A 52 13.48 -8.56 -12.99
C TYR A 52 14.45 -9.72 -12.79
N TYR A 53 14.74 -10.05 -11.53
CA TYR A 53 15.56 -11.20 -11.18
C TYR A 53 14.88 -12.51 -11.63
N LEU A 54 13.58 -12.68 -11.37
CA LEU A 54 12.83 -13.84 -11.86
C LEU A 54 12.86 -13.96 -13.39
N ARG A 55 12.72 -12.83 -14.10
CA ARG A 55 12.67 -12.77 -15.57
C ARG A 55 14.00 -13.18 -16.21
N ASP A 56 15.11 -12.65 -15.71
CA ASP A 56 16.39 -12.70 -16.43
C ASP A 56 17.49 -13.48 -15.69
N GLN A 57 17.29 -13.80 -14.41
CA GLN A 57 18.30 -14.38 -13.51
C GLN A 57 19.62 -13.59 -13.46
N ASN A 58 19.58 -12.31 -13.82
CA ASN A 58 20.77 -11.47 -13.91
C ASN A 58 21.28 -11.12 -12.49
N PRO A 59 22.57 -11.39 -12.17
CA PRO A 59 23.14 -11.15 -10.84
C PRO A 59 23.11 -9.67 -10.42
N VAL A 60 23.04 -8.72 -11.37
CA VAL A 60 22.90 -7.29 -11.05
C VAL A 60 21.64 -7.01 -10.24
N TYR A 61 20.53 -7.71 -10.54
CA TYR A 61 19.29 -7.53 -9.79
C TYR A 61 19.38 -8.15 -8.40
N LEU A 62 20.04 -9.30 -8.26
CA LEU A 62 20.25 -9.93 -6.95
C LEU A 62 21.15 -9.07 -6.04
N ASP A 63 22.24 -8.53 -6.58
CA ASP A 63 23.11 -7.59 -5.86
C ASP A 63 22.34 -6.34 -5.40
N ALA A 64 21.53 -5.75 -6.29
CA ALA A 64 20.68 -4.62 -5.95
C ALA A 64 19.63 -4.96 -4.87
N ILE A 65 19.00 -6.13 -4.95
CA ILE A 65 18.08 -6.63 -3.92
C ILE A 65 18.78 -6.73 -2.57
N ASN A 66 19.98 -7.31 -2.53
CA ASN A 66 20.73 -7.49 -1.30
C ASN A 66 21.14 -6.15 -0.68
N LYS A 67 21.61 -5.19 -1.49
CA LYS A 67 21.90 -3.81 -1.04
C LYS A 67 20.69 -3.15 -0.41
N CYS A 68 19.54 -3.19 -1.08
CA CYS A 68 18.30 -2.64 -0.54
C CYS A 68 17.85 -3.36 0.74
N GLY A 69 17.92 -4.70 0.77
CA GLY A 69 17.59 -5.49 1.95
C GLY A 69 18.47 -5.13 3.14
N ASP A 70 19.78 -5.04 2.93
CA ASP A 70 20.77 -4.72 3.97
C ASP A 70 20.58 -3.30 4.53
N TYR A 71 20.21 -2.34 3.67
CA TYR A 71 19.77 -1.03 4.13
C TYR A 71 18.55 -1.11 5.07
N LEU A 72 17.54 -1.93 4.75
CA LEU A 72 16.35 -2.11 5.62
C LEU A 72 16.68 -2.77 6.97
N LEU A 73 17.79 -3.51 7.06
CA LEU A 73 18.29 -4.09 8.31
C LEU A 73 19.09 -3.10 9.17
N SER A 74 19.50 -1.97 8.61
CA SER A 74 20.45 -1.04 9.22
C SER A 74 19.89 -0.30 10.46
N LYS A 75 20.81 0.26 11.24
CA LYS A 75 20.49 1.14 12.38
C LYS A 75 19.87 2.48 11.94
N GLU A 76 20.11 2.92 10.71
CA GLU A 76 19.45 4.12 10.18
C GLU A 76 17.94 3.89 10.03
N VAL A 77 17.56 2.71 9.55
CA VAL A 77 16.15 2.31 9.40
C VAL A 77 15.54 1.90 10.74
N ARG A 78 16.33 1.31 11.65
CA ARG A 78 15.88 0.77 12.94
C ARG A 78 16.73 1.27 14.12
N PRO A 79 16.68 2.58 14.45
CA PRO A 79 17.59 3.20 15.43
C PRO A 79 17.53 2.60 16.83
N PHE A 80 16.39 2.05 17.25
CA PHE A 80 16.21 1.43 18.57
C PHE A 80 15.92 -0.08 18.50
N ASP A 81 16.13 -0.72 17.35
CA ASP A 81 15.81 -2.13 17.10
C ASP A 81 14.36 -2.54 17.40
N LYS A 82 13.43 -1.58 17.43
CA LYS A 82 11.99 -1.81 17.54
C LYS A 82 11.39 -1.87 16.14
N THR A 83 10.61 -0.86 15.74
CA THR A 83 10.07 -0.78 14.39
C THR A 83 10.99 -0.01 13.42
N VAL A 84 10.45 0.35 12.26
CA VAL A 84 11.11 1.07 11.17
C VAL A 84 10.83 2.57 11.22
N TYR A 85 11.83 3.38 10.90
CA TYR A 85 11.74 4.84 10.84
C TYR A 85 11.30 5.28 9.45
N CYS A 86 10.00 5.52 9.25
CA CYS A 86 9.42 5.78 7.92
C CYS A 86 9.14 7.26 7.63
N ARG A 87 8.87 8.08 8.66
CA ARG A 87 8.55 9.49 8.47
C ARG A 87 9.23 10.38 9.49
N GLN A 88 9.50 11.63 9.12
CA GLN A 88 10.33 12.53 9.89
C GLN A 88 9.55 13.55 10.75
N ASP A 89 8.22 13.63 10.60
CA ASP A 89 7.39 14.55 11.39
C ASP A 89 7.25 14.06 12.84
N LYS A 90 7.89 14.78 13.76
CA LYS A 90 7.91 14.48 15.20
C LYS A 90 6.55 14.66 15.90
N ASN A 91 5.59 15.33 15.26
CA ASN A 91 4.24 15.49 15.80
C ASN A 91 3.34 14.28 15.54
N LYS A 92 3.85 13.29 14.80
CA LYS A 92 3.15 12.05 14.48
C LYS A 92 4.05 10.86 14.88
N ASP A 93 3.52 9.64 14.95
CA ASP A 93 4.35 8.42 15.15
C ASP A 93 5.44 8.29 14.06
N LEU A 94 6.68 7.92 14.33
CA LEU A 94 7.72 7.93 13.30
C LEU A 94 7.69 6.69 12.38
N SER A 95 6.84 5.72 12.73
CA SER A 95 6.64 4.45 12.01
C SER A 95 5.69 4.53 10.82
N ASN A 96 4.90 5.60 10.72
CA ASN A 96 3.79 5.73 9.76
C ASN A 96 2.72 4.64 9.97
N GLY A 97 2.18 4.59 11.19
CA GLY A 97 1.17 3.62 11.61
C GLY A 97 1.68 2.19 11.55
N VAL A 98 0.78 1.25 11.24
CA VAL A 98 1.14 -0.15 10.95
C VAL A 98 1.48 -0.38 9.47
N ILE A 99 1.20 0.58 8.60
CA ILE A 99 1.49 0.48 7.17
C ILE A 99 3.00 0.59 6.86
N GLY A 100 3.73 1.44 7.58
CA GLY A 100 5.18 1.55 7.38
C GLY A 100 5.93 0.22 7.55
N PRO A 101 5.73 -0.50 8.67
CA PRO A 101 6.26 -1.85 8.84
C PRO A 101 5.75 -2.85 7.80
N ALA A 102 4.50 -2.72 7.33
CA ALA A 102 3.96 -3.58 6.28
C ALA A 102 4.81 -3.50 5.01
N TRP A 103 5.11 -2.29 4.52
CA TRP A 103 5.94 -2.08 3.33
C TRP A 103 7.31 -2.75 3.46
N VAL A 104 7.95 -2.62 4.63
CA VAL A 104 9.26 -3.23 4.89
C VAL A 104 9.18 -4.75 4.89
N ILE A 105 8.15 -5.32 5.52
CA ILE A 105 7.92 -6.77 5.52
C ILE A 105 7.78 -7.30 4.08
N GLU A 106 7.04 -6.61 3.21
CA GLU A 106 6.87 -7.01 1.81
C GLU A 106 8.19 -7.00 1.03
N GLY A 107 9.00 -5.95 1.20
CA GLY A 107 10.33 -5.85 0.61
C GLY A 107 11.24 -6.98 1.10
N LEU A 108 11.28 -7.24 2.40
CA LEU A 108 12.11 -8.29 2.99
C LEU A 108 11.69 -9.71 2.56
N VAL A 109 10.38 -9.98 2.42
CA VAL A 109 9.90 -11.25 1.86
C VAL A 109 10.38 -11.42 0.42
N SER A 110 10.33 -10.35 -0.38
CA SER A 110 10.85 -10.38 -1.76
C SER A 110 12.37 -10.59 -1.81
N ALA A 111 13.12 -9.95 -0.90
CA ALA A 111 14.56 -10.17 -0.77
C ALA A 111 14.89 -11.62 -0.39
N PHE A 112 14.14 -12.20 0.56
CA PHE A 112 14.29 -13.60 0.95
C PHE A 112 14.01 -14.55 -0.22
N LYS A 113 12.91 -14.32 -0.97
CA LYS A 113 12.57 -15.14 -2.15
C LYS A 113 13.66 -15.11 -3.23
N ALA A 114 14.34 -13.98 -3.40
CA ALA A 114 15.41 -13.85 -4.39
C ALA A 114 16.73 -14.47 -3.93
N SER A 115 17.15 -14.21 -2.69
CA SER A 115 18.50 -14.51 -2.19
C SER A 115 18.59 -15.79 -1.37
N GLY A 116 17.49 -16.24 -0.78
CA GLY A 116 17.47 -17.29 0.25
C GLY A 116 18.05 -16.86 1.61
N GLU A 117 18.48 -15.61 1.78
CA GLU A 117 19.14 -15.16 3.00
C GLU A 117 18.16 -14.98 4.16
N ARG A 118 18.31 -15.83 5.19
CA ARG A 118 17.43 -15.87 6.38
C ARG A 118 17.27 -14.54 7.11
N LYS A 119 18.31 -13.70 7.12
CA LYS A 119 18.32 -12.39 7.79
C LYS A 119 17.13 -11.51 7.38
N TYR A 120 16.65 -11.63 6.14
CA TYR A 120 15.52 -10.86 5.64
C TYR A 120 14.19 -11.35 6.21
N ILE A 121 13.91 -12.66 6.13
CA ILE A 121 12.65 -13.22 6.63
C ILE A 121 12.59 -13.21 8.17
N ASP A 122 13.73 -13.38 8.86
CA ASP A 122 13.82 -13.28 10.31
C ASP A 122 13.42 -11.88 10.80
N LEU A 123 13.89 -10.83 10.12
CA LEU A 123 13.48 -9.46 10.44
C LEU A 123 12.00 -9.21 10.10
N ALA A 124 11.51 -9.70 8.95
CA ALA A 124 10.11 -9.58 8.58
C ALA A 124 9.17 -10.18 9.64
N LYS A 125 9.47 -11.40 10.11
CA LYS A 125 8.75 -12.04 11.22
C LYS A 125 8.83 -11.23 12.50
N LYS A 126 10.03 -10.78 12.86
CA LYS A 126 10.26 -9.97 14.06
C LYS A 126 9.40 -8.71 14.04
N LEU A 127 9.41 -7.95 12.94
CA LEU A 127 8.59 -6.75 12.77
C LEU A 127 7.10 -7.06 12.90
N PHE A 128 6.62 -8.15 12.29
CA PHE A 128 5.21 -8.53 12.40
C PHE A 128 4.81 -8.88 13.84
N LEU A 129 5.60 -9.74 14.49
CA LEU A 129 5.30 -10.28 15.82
C LEU A 129 5.45 -9.25 16.94
N MET A 130 6.35 -8.28 16.79
CA MET A 130 6.56 -7.23 17.78
C MET A 130 5.53 -6.11 17.71
N THR A 131 4.88 -5.90 16.55
CA THR A 131 3.76 -4.96 16.45
C THR A 131 2.63 -5.45 17.37
N PRO A 132 2.20 -4.64 18.36
CA PRO A 132 1.22 -5.09 19.33
C PRO A 132 -0.09 -5.46 18.65
N PHE A 133 -0.65 -6.60 19.05
CA PHE A 133 -1.94 -7.08 18.58
C PHE A 133 -2.89 -7.24 19.77
N ASP A 134 -4.03 -6.59 19.68
CA ASP A 134 -5.09 -6.71 20.67
C ASP A 134 -6.00 -7.88 20.29
N LYS A 135 -6.15 -8.86 21.18
CA LYS A 135 -6.95 -10.07 20.94
C LYS A 135 -8.45 -9.83 21.04
N GLU A 136 -8.87 -8.83 21.82
CA GLU A 136 -10.28 -8.48 22.00
C GLU A 136 -10.79 -7.75 20.76
N TYR A 137 -10.04 -6.73 20.33
CA TYR A 137 -10.37 -5.92 19.15
C TYR A 137 -9.87 -6.51 17.84
N LYS A 138 -9.04 -7.55 17.88
CA LYS A 138 -8.50 -8.28 16.72
C LYS A 138 -7.77 -7.36 15.74
N MET A 139 -7.09 -6.35 16.26
CA MET A 139 -6.43 -5.29 15.51
C MET A 139 -5.04 -5.01 16.06
N TRP A 140 -4.21 -4.41 15.21
CA TRP A 140 -2.86 -3.98 15.59
C TRP A 140 -2.86 -2.55 16.13
N GLU A 141 -2.04 -2.34 17.16
CA GLU A 141 -1.68 -1.00 17.65
C GLU A 141 -0.44 -0.47 16.93
N ILE A 142 -0.33 0.85 16.84
CA ILE A 142 0.85 1.53 16.34
C ILE A 142 1.99 1.39 17.35
N MET A 143 3.17 1.00 16.86
CA MET A 143 4.40 0.97 17.63
C MET A 143 5.38 2.03 17.11
N ASP A 144 5.69 2.98 18.00
CA ASP A 144 6.90 3.81 18.10
C ASP A 144 8.23 3.28 17.55
N ILE A 145 9.09 4.05 16.86
CA ILE A 145 10.49 3.64 16.60
C ILE A 145 11.24 3.30 17.89
N ASP A 146 10.84 3.89 19.02
CA ASP A 146 11.37 3.63 20.37
C ASP A 146 10.65 2.48 21.10
N GLY A 147 9.64 1.87 20.47
CA GLY A 147 8.84 0.78 21.01
C GLY A 147 7.61 1.22 21.81
N LYS A 148 7.34 2.52 21.96
CA LYS A 148 6.13 2.99 22.64
C LYS A 148 4.89 2.69 21.83
N LYS A 149 3.84 2.22 22.50
CA LYS A 149 2.52 2.05 21.89
C LYS A 149 1.83 3.41 21.75
N LYS A 150 1.15 3.65 20.63
CA LYS A 150 0.39 4.90 20.36
C LYS A 150 -1.12 4.66 20.23
N GLY A 151 -1.60 3.46 20.57
CA GLY A 151 -2.99 3.04 20.39
C GLY A 151 -3.25 2.47 18.98
N PHE A 152 -4.53 2.23 18.65
CA PHE A 152 -4.92 1.60 17.40
C PHE A 152 -4.67 2.47 16.16
N ASP A 153 -4.22 1.85 15.08
CA ASP A 153 -4.28 2.47 13.75
C ASP A 153 -5.70 2.33 13.20
N LEU A 154 -6.47 3.42 13.23
CA LEU A 154 -7.89 3.43 12.83
C LEU A 154 -8.11 3.53 11.31
N THR A 155 -7.03 3.54 10.53
CA THR A 155 -7.07 3.61 9.07
C THR A 155 -7.23 2.19 8.52
N PHE A 156 -8.36 1.90 7.88
CA PHE A 156 -8.70 0.52 7.50
C PHE A 156 -7.67 -0.11 6.56
N ASN A 157 -7.21 0.64 5.57
CA ASN A 157 -6.18 0.18 4.64
C ASN A 157 -4.88 -0.18 5.36
N HIS A 158 -4.48 0.52 6.43
CA HIS A 158 -3.24 0.21 7.13
C HIS A 158 -3.31 -1.18 7.79
N GLN A 159 -4.39 -1.48 8.51
CA GLN A 159 -4.59 -2.81 9.11
C GLN A 159 -4.66 -3.90 8.04
N LEU A 160 -5.39 -3.66 6.95
CA LEU A 160 -5.54 -4.62 5.86
C LEU A 160 -4.21 -4.95 5.18
N TRP A 161 -3.39 -3.94 4.90
CA TRP A 161 -2.06 -4.12 4.33
C TRP A 161 -1.10 -4.80 5.31
N PHE A 162 -1.17 -4.48 6.61
CA PHE A 162 -0.36 -5.18 7.60
C PHE A 162 -0.72 -6.66 7.69
N ALA A 163 -2.01 -7.01 7.65
CA ALA A 163 -2.46 -8.39 7.54
C ALA A 163 -1.96 -9.07 6.24
N ALA A 164 -2.02 -8.37 5.10
CA ALA A 164 -1.50 -8.87 3.82
C ALA A 164 0.02 -9.13 3.87
N ALA A 165 0.79 -8.27 4.53
CA ALA A 165 2.22 -8.47 4.75
C ALA A 165 2.50 -9.71 5.62
N GLY A 166 1.71 -9.95 6.67
CA GLY A 166 1.76 -11.20 7.45
C GLY A 166 1.46 -12.44 6.62
N VAL A 167 0.46 -12.38 5.73
CA VAL A 167 0.17 -13.47 4.78
C VAL A 167 1.34 -13.72 3.82
N GLN A 168 2.02 -12.68 3.36
CA GLN A 168 3.22 -12.83 2.54
C GLN A 168 4.35 -13.55 3.28
N VAL A 169 4.56 -13.27 4.57
CA VAL A 169 5.49 -14.04 5.41
C VAL A 169 5.08 -15.52 5.47
N LEU A 170 3.79 -15.79 5.70
CA LEU A 170 3.26 -17.17 5.76
C LEU A 170 3.39 -17.94 4.44
N SER A 171 3.57 -17.26 3.32
CA SER A 171 3.78 -17.89 2.02
C SER A 171 5.16 -18.51 1.83
N VAL A 172 6.13 -18.13 2.66
CA VAL A 172 7.52 -18.62 2.60
C VAL A 172 7.99 -19.26 3.90
N GLU A 173 7.32 -18.98 5.02
CA GLU A 173 7.66 -19.55 6.31
C GLU A 173 6.42 -19.77 7.17
N ASN A 174 6.24 -20.98 7.67
CA ASN A 174 5.11 -21.27 8.54
C ASN A 174 5.38 -20.73 9.95
N ASP A 175 4.56 -19.79 10.41
CA ASP A 175 4.58 -19.26 11.77
C ASP A 175 3.16 -19.27 12.35
N LEU A 176 2.98 -19.97 13.46
CA LEU A 176 1.67 -20.18 14.05
C LEU A 176 1.07 -18.88 14.60
N GLU A 177 1.87 -18.02 15.22
CA GLU A 177 1.39 -16.79 15.84
C GLU A 177 1.01 -15.76 14.78
N ILE A 178 1.81 -15.63 13.71
CA ILE A 178 1.45 -14.78 12.56
C ILE A 178 0.11 -15.25 11.97
N ARG A 179 -0.04 -16.57 11.77
CA ARG A 179 -1.28 -17.16 11.25
C ARG A 179 -2.48 -16.88 12.14
N ILE A 180 -2.33 -17.01 13.46
CA ILE A 180 -3.40 -16.73 14.43
C ILE A 180 -3.84 -15.27 14.32
N ARG A 181 -2.91 -14.30 14.30
CA ARG A 181 -3.24 -12.87 14.22
C ARG A 181 -3.89 -12.50 12.89
N CYS A 182 -3.34 -12.98 11.77
CA CYS A 182 -3.94 -12.78 10.45
C CYS A 182 -5.36 -13.37 10.37
N LYS A 183 -5.57 -14.60 10.88
CA LYS A 183 -6.91 -15.21 10.91
C LYS A 183 -7.87 -14.41 11.80
N ALA A 184 -7.42 -13.98 12.98
CA ALA A 184 -8.25 -13.22 13.91
C ALA A 184 -8.76 -11.91 13.28
N PHE A 185 -7.89 -11.13 12.62
CA PHE A 185 -8.31 -9.92 11.92
C PHE A 185 -9.18 -10.21 10.69
N LEU A 186 -8.74 -11.12 9.81
CA LEU A 186 -9.39 -11.33 8.51
C LEU A 186 -10.73 -12.07 8.61
N ASN A 187 -10.90 -12.99 9.56
CA ASN A 187 -12.19 -13.64 9.81
C ASN A 187 -13.20 -12.69 10.47
N ASN A 188 -12.73 -11.59 11.08
CA ASN A 188 -13.56 -10.53 11.66
C ASN A 188 -13.63 -9.28 10.76
N ILE A 189 -13.21 -9.38 9.50
CA ILE A 189 -13.14 -8.23 8.60
C ILE A 189 -14.51 -7.55 8.42
N ASP A 190 -15.61 -8.29 8.48
CA ASP A 190 -16.97 -7.74 8.37
C ASP A 190 -17.33 -6.78 9.52
N GLU A 191 -16.74 -7.01 10.70
CA GLU A 191 -16.89 -6.12 11.85
C GLU A 191 -16.07 -4.85 11.67
N HIS A 192 -14.94 -4.90 10.96
CA HIS A 192 -14.00 -3.79 10.79
C HIS A 192 -14.27 -2.93 9.54
N ILE A 193 -14.73 -3.54 8.45
CA ILE A 193 -14.93 -2.84 7.17
C ILE A 193 -16.32 -2.21 7.13
N LYS A 194 -16.42 -0.98 6.61
CA LYS A 194 -17.69 -0.38 6.16
C LYS A 194 -17.66 -0.14 4.66
N SER A 195 -18.80 -0.27 4.00
CA SER A 195 -18.92 0.03 2.57
C SER A 195 -20.24 0.71 2.25
N TYR A 196 -20.26 1.47 1.16
CA TYR A 196 -21.48 2.02 0.57
C TYR A 196 -22.23 0.94 -0.22
N SER A 197 -23.48 1.22 -0.58
CA SER A 197 -24.33 0.29 -1.34
C SER A 197 -23.77 -0.09 -2.71
N ASN A 198 -22.94 0.78 -3.30
CA ASN A 198 -22.25 0.56 -4.58
C ASN A 198 -20.93 -0.20 -4.45
N GLY A 199 -20.55 -0.66 -3.26
CA GLY A 199 -19.29 -1.38 -3.05
C GLY A 199 -18.09 -0.51 -2.73
N LEU A 200 -18.19 0.83 -2.70
CA LEU A 200 -17.07 1.66 -2.25
C LEU A 200 -16.74 1.35 -0.78
N ILE A 201 -15.45 1.11 -0.47
CA ILE A 201 -14.96 0.87 0.89
C ILE A 201 -14.79 2.21 1.62
N LYS A 202 -15.24 2.28 2.88
CA LYS A 202 -15.05 3.45 3.72
C LYS A 202 -13.64 3.47 4.32
N HIS A 203 -13.11 4.68 4.54
CA HIS A 203 -11.70 4.86 4.90
C HIS A 203 -11.36 4.43 6.33
N TYR A 204 -12.29 4.64 7.26
CA TYR A 204 -12.08 4.33 8.67
C TYR A 204 -12.64 2.97 9.05
N ILE A 205 -11.96 2.33 9.98
CA ILE A 205 -12.44 1.10 10.62
C ILE A 205 -13.74 1.39 11.36
N ASN A 206 -14.63 0.41 11.34
CA ASN A 206 -15.78 0.39 12.23
C ASN A 206 -15.30 0.14 13.66
N TYR A 207 -15.08 1.23 14.36
CA TYR A 207 -14.92 1.21 15.80
C TYR A 207 -16.32 0.98 16.40
N GLY A 208 -16.58 -0.24 16.88
CA GLY A 208 -17.74 -0.53 17.73
C GLY A 208 -17.70 0.31 19.02
N ASN A 209 -18.61 0.04 19.98
CA ASN A 209 -18.67 0.75 21.27
C ASN A 209 -17.40 0.53 22.13
N PHE A 210 -16.25 1.10 21.74
CA PHE A 210 -15.29 1.57 22.72
C PHE A 210 -16.04 2.56 23.64
N ASN A 211 -15.63 2.64 24.91
CA ASN A 211 -16.22 3.50 25.93
C ASN A 211 -16.08 5.00 25.61
N GLU A 212 -16.71 5.44 24.53
CA GLU A 212 -16.84 6.82 24.12
C GLU A 212 -18.11 7.39 24.73
N ASN A 213 -17.96 8.53 25.40
CA ASN A 213 -19.08 9.29 25.93
C ASN A 213 -20.06 9.66 24.80
N LEU A 214 -21.35 9.68 25.11
CA LEU A 214 -22.44 9.92 24.16
C LEU A 214 -22.29 11.23 23.37
N LYS A 215 -21.66 12.26 24.00
CA LYS A 215 -21.36 13.55 23.38
C LYS A 215 -20.34 13.45 22.24
N ASP A 216 -19.30 12.64 22.40
CA ASP A 216 -18.27 12.42 21.38
C ASP A 216 -18.84 11.64 20.18
N LYS A 217 -19.74 10.69 20.44
CA LYS A 217 -20.48 9.98 19.39
C LYS A 217 -21.34 10.93 18.56
N ILE A 218 -22.10 11.82 19.20
CA ILE A 218 -22.96 12.80 18.51
C ILE A 218 -22.12 13.81 17.71
N TYR A 219 -21.04 14.34 18.29
CA TYR A 219 -20.16 15.28 17.62
C TYR A 219 -19.47 14.65 16.40
N LYS A 220 -18.98 13.40 16.52
CA LYS A 220 -18.42 12.64 15.40
C LYS A 220 -19.44 12.36 14.30
N LEU A 221 -20.68 12.01 14.65
CA LEU A 221 -21.76 11.75 13.68
C LEU A 221 -22.13 13.02 12.88
N LEU A 222 -22.24 14.17 13.55
CA LEU A 222 -22.51 15.46 12.89
C LEU A 222 -21.35 15.86 11.96
N LYS A 223 -20.11 15.69 12.41
CA LYS A 223 -18.90 15.97 11.60
C LYS A 223 -18.73 15.00 10.43
N GLN A 224 -19.15 13.74 10.58
CA GLN A 224 -19.17 12.75 9.49
C GLN A 224 -20.21 13.08 8.41
N LYS A 225 -21.44 13.48 8.80
CA LYS A 225 -22.46 13.92 7.84
C LYS A 225 -22.04 15.17 7.07
N ALA A 226 -21.49 16.17 7.76
CA ALA A 226 -21.02 17.41 7.13
C ALA A 226 -19.84 17.21 6.16
N ASN A 227 -19.07 16.13 6.31
CA ASN A 227 -17.90 15.81 5.48
C ASN A 227 -18.12 14.59 4.56
N GLN A 228 -19.35 14.12 4.37
CA GLN A 228 -19.60 12.87 3.64
C GLN A 228 -19.08 12.91 2.20
N ILE A 229 -19.28 14.02 1.47
CA ILE A 229 -18.73 14.19 0.11
C ILE A 229 -17.20 14.16 0.10
N ARG A 230 -16.56 14.65 1.18
CA ARG A 230 -15.10 14.71 1.30
C ARG A 230 -14.50 13.34 1.54
N LEU A 231 -15.10 12.59 2.46
CA LEU A 231 -14.74 11.19 2.70
C LEU A 231 -14.96 10.37 1.44
N TYR A 232 -16.10 10.54 0.76
CA TYR A 232 -16.38 9.83 -0.48
C TYR A 232 -15.30 10.09 -1.55
N TYR A 233 -14.86 11.33 -1.72
CA TYR A 233 -13.79 11.70 -2.64
C TYR A 233 -12.46 11.01 -2.31
N LYS A 234 -12.07 11.02 -1.03
CA LYS A 234 -10.88 10.32 -0.53
C LYS A 234 -11.01 8.80 -0.75
N GLU A 235 -12.11 8.21 -0.31
CA GLU A 235 -12.40 6.78 -0.39
C GLU A 235 -12.34 6.24 -1.83
N ASN A 236 -12.83 7.00 -2.81
CA ASN A 236 -12.67 6.65 -4.23
C ASN A 236 -11.19 6.54 -4.64
N GLY A 237 -10.33 7.45 -4.17
CA GLY A 237 -8.89 7.38 -4.44
C GLY A 237 -8.19 6.19 -3.77
N TYR A 238 -8.68 5.71 -2.62
CA TYR A 238 -8.11 4.56 -1.90
C TYR A 238 -8.77 3.22 -2.23
N HIS A 239 -9.79 3.20 -3.10
CA HIS A 239 -10.57 1.98 -3.25
C HIS A 239 -9.74 0.82 -3.83
N LEU A 240 -9.01 1.06 -4.91
CA LEU A 240 -8.15 0.04 -5.51
C LEU A 240 -7.01 -0.35 -4.56
N PHE A 241 -6.40 0.59 -3.85
CA PHE A 241 -5.40 0.30 -2.79
C PHE A 241 -5.90 -0.72 -1.75
N ASN A 242 -7.17 -0.67 -1.37
CA ASN A 242 -7.76 -1.67 -0.47
C ASN A 242 -7.95 -3.03 -1.16
N ILE A 243 -8.50 -3.05 -2.38
CA ILE A 243 -8.75 -4.29 -3.12
C ILE A 243 -7.44 -4.97 -3.54
N TYR A 244 -6.38 -4.20 -3.77
CA TYR A 244 -5.05 -4.71 -4.03
C TYR A 244 -4.52 -5.54 -2.86
N ALA A 245 -4.69 -5.08 -1.61
CA ALA A 245 -4.29 -5.87 -0.44
C ALA A 245 -5.10 -7.18 -0.31
N PHE A 246 -6.39 -7.16 -0.63
CA PHE A 246 -7.18 -8.39 -0.73
C PHE A 246 -6.68 -9.32 -1.84
N ALA A 247 -6.26 -8.77 -2.98
CA ALA A 247 -5.67 -9.55 -4.07
C ALA A 247 -4.38 -10.24 -3.60
N LEU A 248 -3.52 -9.55 -2.85
CA LEU A 248 -2.32 -10.15 -2.24
C LEU A 248 -2.68 -11.31 -1.30
N ILE A 249 -3.68 -11.14 -0.43
CA ILE A 249 -4.12 -12.17 0.52
C ILE A 249 -4.60 -13.43 -0.24
N LYS A 250 -5.47 -13.23 -1.25
CA LYS A 250 -6.03 -14.33 -2.05
C LYS A 250 -4.95 -15.05 -2.86
N ASP A 251 -4.08 -14.31 -3.53
CA ASP A 251 -3.03 -14.84 -4.41
C ASP A 251 -1.92 -15.60 -3.66
N HIS A 252 -1.76 -15.35 -2.36
CA HIS A 252 -0.90 -16.14 -1.47
C HIS A 252 -1.63 -17.32 -0.80
N GLY A 253 -2.84 -17.66 -1.27
CA GLY A 253 -3.58 -18.86 -0.85
C GLY A 253 -4.23 -18.76 0.52
N PHE A 254 -4.39 -17.55 1.07
CA PHE A 254 -5.03 -17.36 2.37
C PHE A 254 -6.54 -17.23 2.19
N GLU A 255 -7.26 -18.33 2.40
CA GLU A 255 -8.71 -18.38 2.24
C GLU A 255 -9.45 -17.77 3.43
N ILE A 256 -10.43 -16.90 3.14
CA ILE A 256 -11.35 -16.30 4.10
C ILE A 256 -12.76 -16.26 3.52
N ASP A 257 -13.77 -16.50 4.36
CA ASP A 257 -15.18 -16.54 3.94
C ASP A 257 -15.64 -15.23 3.28
N TYR A 258 -15.03 -14.12 3.68
CA TYR A 258 -15.33 -12.80 3.16
C TYR A 258 -15.23 -12.71 1.63
N PHE A 259 -14.31 -13.45 0.99
CA PHE A 259 -14.17 -13.48 -0.47
C PHE A 259 -15.41 -14.00 -1.20
N ASN A 260 -16.21 -14.84 -0.53
CA ASN A 260 -17.44 -15.38 -1.11
C ASN A 260 -18.66 -14.47 -0.88
N SER A 261 -18.53 -13.46 -0.03
CA SER A 261 -19.64 -12.57 0.32
C SER A 261 -20.13 -11.73 -0.86
N LYS A 262 -21.44 -11.46 -0.91
CA LYS A 262 -22.02 -10.52 -1.90
C LYS A 262 -21.41 -9.13 -1.79
N ARG A 263 -21.00 -8.76 -0.57
CA ARG A 263 -20.38 -7.48 -0.25
C ARG A 263 -19.01 -7.34 -0.91
N PHE A 264 -18.14 -8.34 -0.76
CA PHE A 264 -16.82 -8.34 -1.38
C PHE A 264 -16.92 -8.35 -2.91
N LYS A 265 -17.81 -9.17 -3.50
CA LYS A 265 -18.04 -9.17 -4.95
C LYS A 265 -18.41 -7.78 -5.48
N LYS A 266 -19.28 -7.04 -4.77
CA LYS A 266 -19.60 -5.64 -5.12
C LYS A 266 -18.41 -4.70 -5.01
N GLN A 267 -17.56 -4.88 -4.00
CA GLN A 267 -16.34 -4.09 -3.83
C GLN A 267 -15.38 -4.31 -5.00
N VAL A 268 -15.11 -5.56 -5.37
CA VAL A 268 -14.27 -5.89 -6.54
C VAL A 268 -14.89 -5.35 -7.83
N GLN A 269 -16.20 -5.50 -8.04
CA GLN A 269 -16.88 -4.97 -9.23
C GLN A 269 -16.77 -3.43 -9.33
N TYR A 270 -16.75 -2.73 -8.20
CA TYR A 270 -16.64 -1.27 -8.18
C TYR A 270 -15.29 -0.76 -8.73
N CYS A 271 -14.21 -1.55 -8.63
CA CYS A 271 -12.93 -1.25 -9.29
C CYS A 271 -13.06 -1.05 -10.82
N PHE A 272 -14.06 -1.67 -11.44
CA PHE A 272 -14.29 -1.66 -12.89
C PHE A 272 -15.51 -0.82 -13.28
N ASP A 273 -16.05 -0.03 -12.34
CA ASP A 273 -17.20 0.84 -12.57
C ASP A 273 -16.76 2.17 -13.21
N LYS A 274 -17.45 2.58 -14.28
CA LYS A 274 -17.27 3.89 -14.93
C LYS A 274 -17.43 5.06 -13.94
N LYS A 275 -18.23 4.89 -12.87
CA LYS A 275 -18.41 5.88 -11.82
C LYS A 275 -17.11 6.08 -11.02
N LEU A 276 -16.40 5.01 -10.66
CA LEU A 276 -15.11 5.13 -9.98
C LEU A 276 -14.09 5.82 -10.88
N TYR A 277 -14.01 5.44 -12.15
CA TYR A 277 -13.16 6.11 -13.12
C TYR A 277 -13.42 7.62 -13.20
N LYS A 278 -14.69 8.04 -13.25
CA LYS A 278 -15.07 9.46 -13.19
C LYS A 278 -14.63 10.14 -11.90
N TRP A 279 -14.66 9.44 -10.77
CA TRP A 279 -14.15 9.98 -9.50
C TRP A 279 -12.64 10.14 -9.47
N LEU A 280 -11.90 9.21 -10.07
CA LEU A 280 -10.44 9.30 -10.17
C LEU A 280 -9.98 10.48 -11.04
N LEU A 281 -10.78 10.85 -12.04
CA LEU A 281 -10.51 12.02 -12.90
C LEU A 281 -11.05 13.35 -12.35
N ARG A 282 -11.78 13.32 -11.23
CA ARG A 282 -12.44 14.53 -10.72
C ARG A 282 -11.46 15.43 -9.98
N LYS A 283 -11.25 16.66 -10.48
CA LYS A 283 -10.60 17.75 -9.73
C LYS A 283 -11.52 18.27 -8.64
N SER A 284 -11.13 18.15 -7.36
CA SER A 284 -11.78 18.94 -6.30
C SER A 284 -10.99 18.96 -5.00
N ILE A 285 -10.03 19.89 -4.90
CA ILE A 285 -9.32 20.13 -3.64
C ILE A 285 -10.25 20.55 -2.49
N ARG A 286 -11.42 21.13 -2.81
CA ARG A 286 -12.47 21.49 -1.83
C ARG A 286 -13.13 20.26 -1.19
N PHE A 287 -13.03 19.10 -1.85
CA PHE A 287 -13.48 17.83 -1.29
C PHE A 287 -12.42 17.12 -0.47
N ASP A 288 -11.21 17.69 -0.32
CA ASP A 288 -10.29 17.17 0.65
C ASP A 288 -10.66 17.63 2.07
N GLY A 289 -10.69 16.68 3.01
CA GLY A 289 -11.05 16.92 4.41
C GLY A 289 -9.89 17.41 5.28
N ASN A 290 -8.66 17.20 4.82
CA ASN A 290 -7.46 17.51 5.59
C ASN A 290 -6.92 18.92 5.28
N LYS A 291 -7.42 19.56 4.22
CA LYS A 291 -6.91 20.82 3.66
C LYS A 291 -5.43 20.61 3.35
N MET A 292 -5.08 20.12 2.17
CA MET A 292 -3.69 19.93 1.76
C MET A 292 -3.10 21.22 1.16
N PRO A 293 -2.50 22.13 1.94
CA PRO A 293 -2.02 23.43 1.42
C PRO A 293 -0.85 23.29 0.46
N HIS A 294 -0.11 22.19 0.56
CA HIS A 294 1.10 21.97 -0.21
C HIS A 294 0.84 21.29 -1.56
N VAL A 295 -0.35 20.70 -1.77
CA VAL A 295 -0.75 20.13 -3.07
C VAL A 295 -0.92 21.25 -4.08
N LYS A 296 0.03 21.40 -5.00
CA LYS A 296 -0.06 22.34 -6.12
C LYS A 296 -0.79 21.70 -7.29
N ASN A 297 -0.60 20.40 -7.51
CA ASN A 297 -1.28 19.69 -8.58
C ASN A 297 -2.60 19.04 -8.15
N ASN A 298 -3.71 19.53 -8.69
CA ASN A 298 -5.04 19.00 -8.41
C ASN A 298 -5.88 18.79 -9.68
N HIS A 299 -5.26 18.48 -10.82
CA HIS A 299 -5.99 18.33 -12.10
C HIS A 299 -6.99 17.18 -12.09
N PHE A 300 -6.83 16.21 -11.19
CA PHE A 300 -7.70 15.06 -10.99
C PHE A 300 -7.71 14.69 -9.49
N ASN A 301 -8.22 13.52 -9.12
CA ASN A 301 -8.30 13.12 -7.73
C ASN A 301 -6.89 12.99 -7.12
N ILE A 302 -6.60 13.80 -6.10
CA ILE A 302 -5.27 13.88 -5.45
C ILE A 302 -4.84 12.56 -4.78
N TYR A 303 -5.80 11.68 -4.50
CA TYR A 303 -5.56 10.35 -3.94
C TYR A 303 -5.56 9.25 -5.01
N GLY A 304 -5.74 9.60 -6.29
CA GLY A 304 -5.84 8.67 -7.43
C GLY A 304 -4.52 8.50 -8.17
N PHE A 305 -4.50 8.82 -9.47
CA PHE A 305 -3.37 8.58 -10.39
C PHE A 305 -2.00 9.07 -9.89
N SER A 306 -1.93 10.22 -9.22
CA SER A 306 -0.66 10.77 -8.71
C SER A 306 -0.19 10.16 -7.40
N TYR A 307 -1.03 9.36 -6.71
CA TYR A 307 -0.73 8.83 -5.39
C TYR A 307 -0.98 7.33 -5.24
N ASN A 308 -2.24 6.88 -5.39
CA ASN A 308 -2.58 5.46 -5.33
C ASN A 308 -2.32 4.69 -6.63
N ALA A 309 -1.95 5.36 -7.71
CA ALA A 309 -1.50 4.67 -8.92
C ALA A 309 -2.47 3.56 -9.41
N PRO A 310 -3.79 3.83 -9.60
CA PRO A 310 -4.77 2.85 -10.07
C PRO A 310 -4.36 2.11 -11.35
N GLY A 311 -3.51 2.70 -12.21
CA GLY A 311 -2.96 2.01 -13.39
C GLY A 311 -1.92 0.94 -13.06
N PHE A 312 -1.29 0.99 -11.89
CA PHE A 312 -0.38 -0.05 -11.41
C PHE A 312 -1.12 -1.10 -10.56
N GLU A 313 -2.16 -0.69 -9.83
CA GLU A 313 -2.94 -1.58 -8.96
C GLU A 313 -3.94 -2.46 -9.74
N LEU A 314 -4.72 -1.87 -10.66
CA LEU A 314 -5.85 -2.55 -11.31
C LEU A 314 -5.47 -3.80 -12.11
N PRO A 315 -4.33 -3.86 -12.84
CA PRO A 315 -3.95 -5.05 -13.58
C PRO A 315 -3.80 -6.30 -12.71
N TYR A 316 -3.20 -6.15 -11.52
CA TYR A 316 -3.04 -7.27 -10.58
C TYR A 316 -4.38 -7.67 -9.96
N ILE A 317 -5.21 -6.70 -9.59
CA ILE A 317 -6.60 -6.95 -9.12
C ILE A 317 -7.39 -7.74 -10.17
N TYR A 318 -7.29 -7.33 -11.45
CA TYR A 318 -7.93 -8.02 -12.57
C TYR A 318 -7.47 -9.47 -12.67
N LYS A 319 -6.17 -9.72 -12.60
CA LYS A 319 -5.58 -11.06 -12.67
C LYS A 319 -6.09 -11.98 -11.56
N VAL A 320 -6.15 -11.50 -10.31
CA VAL A 320 -6.53 -12.32 -9.16
C VAL A 320 -8.03 -12.59 -9.09
N PHE A 321 -8.85 -11.62 -9.51
CA PHE A 321 -10.32 -11.70 -9.39
C PHE A 321 -11.07 -11.76 -10.73
N GLU A 322 -10.41 -12.22 -11.80
CA GLU A 322 -10.98 -12.34 -13.15
C GLU A 322 -12.32 -13.11 -13.14
N ASN A 323 -12.41 -14.16 -12.31
CA ASN A 323 -13.61 -14.97 -12.12
C ASN A 323 -14.82 -14.21 -11.54
N ILE A 324 -14.61 -13.10 -10.82
CA ILE A 324 -15.68 -12.26 -10.27
C ILE A 324 -16.16 -11.22 -11.28
N ILE A 325 -15.25 -10.72 -12.13
CA ILE A 325 -15.46 -9.53 -12.96
C ILE A 325 -15.72 -9.83 -14.43
N GLY A 326 -15.36 -11.04 -14.89
CA GLY A 326 -15.38 -11.42 -16.30
C GLY A 326 -14.31 -10.70 -17.12
N ASN A 327 -14.46 -10.73 -18.46
CA ASN A 327 -13.50 -10.06 -19.33
C ASN A 327 -13.61 -8.52 -19.20
N LYS A 328 -12.53 -7.90 -18.71
CA LYS A 328 -12.38 -6.43 -18.53
C LYS A 328 -11.04 -5.91 -19.05
N LYS A 329 -10.36 -6.65 -19.93
CA LYS A 329 -9.01 -6.31 -20.43
C LYS A 329 -8.94 -4.90 -21.01
N ASP A 330 -9.92 -4.50 -21.82
CA ASP A 330 -9.95 -3.15 -22.40
C ASP A 330 -10.05 -2.05 -21.35
N PHE A 331 -10.80 -2.28 -20.28
CA PHE A 331 -10.91 -1.33 -19.17
C PHE A 331 -9.60 -1.26 -18.37
N VAL A 332 -8.92 -2.39 -18.17
CA VAL A 332 -7.59 -2.40 -17.54
C VAL A 332 -6.60 -1.60 -18.38
N ASN A 333 -6.55 -1.85 -19.69
CA ASN A 333 -5.68 -1.12 -20.62
C ASN A 333 -5.98 0.39 -20.63
N LEU A 334 -7.27 0.77 -20.60
CA LEU A 334 -7.68 2.17 -20.48
C LEU A 334 -7.09 2.83 -19.23
N ILE A 335 -7.15 2.17 -18.06
CA ILE A 335 -6.67 2.74 -16.80
C ILE A 335 -5.14 2.79 -16.74
N VAL A 336 -4.45 1.78 -17.28
CA VAL A 336 -2.98 1.77 -17.44
C VAL A 336 -2.52 2.92 -18.33
N ASN A 337 -3.12 3.07 -19.52
CA ASN A 337 -2.77 4.17 -20.42
C ASN A 337 -3.08 5.52 -19.78
N LYS A 338 -4.19 5.63 -19.05
CA LYS A 338 -4.54 6.87 -18.36
C LYS A 338 -3.54 7.24 -17.26
N GLN A 339 -2.97 6.26 -16.56
CA GLN A 339 -1.89 6.48 -15.60
C GLN A 339 -0.68 7.12 -16.29
N ILE A 340 -0.21 6.52 -17.39
CA ILE A 340 0.94 7.03 -18.15
C ILE A 340 0.64 8.44 -18.68
N ASP A 341 -0.50 8.63 -19.34
CA ASP A 341 -0.90 9.92 -19.93
C ASP A 341 -0.90 11.06 -18.92
N LEU A 342 -1.39 10.79 -17.71
CA LEU A 342 -1.54 11.81 -16.68
C LEU A 342 -0.24 12.08 -15.92
N THR A 343 0.60 11.06 -15.73
CA THR A 343 1.68 11.11 -14.74
C THR A 343 3.10 10.96 -15.29
N TYR A 344 3.27 10.37 -16.47
CA TYR A 344 4.60 10.20 -17.07
C TYR A 344 5.00 11.39 -17.95
N ASN A 345 6.24 11.84 -17.80
CA ASN A 345 6.85 12.88 -18.60
C ASN A 345 7.92 12.26 -19.50
N GLU A 346 7.65 12.20 -20.81
CA GLU A 346 8.56 11.59 -21.78
C GLU A 346 9.87 12.36 -21.97
N LYS A 347 9.91 13.66 -21.62
CA LYS A 347 11.15 14.46 -21.72
C LYS A 347 12.11 14.15 -20.58
N ASP A 348 11.57 13.97 -19.38
CA ASP A 348 12.35 13.78 -18.16
C ASP A 348 12.53 12.29 -17.83
N PHE A 349 11.83 11.40 -18.54
CA PHE A 349 11.74 9.96 -18.26
C PHE A 349 11.35 9.67 -16.80
N THR A 350 10.47 10.49 -16.22
CA THR A 350 10.01 10.37 -14.82
C THR A 350 8.51 10.48 -14.71
N PHE A 351 7.95 10.06 -13.58
CA PHE A 351 6.55 10.26 -13.24
C PHE A 351 6.27 11.62 -12.57
N ASN A 352 6.89 12.70 -13.06
CA ASN A 352 6.75 14.06 -12.53
C ASN A 352 5.65 14.89 -13.24
N LYS A 353 5.01 14.35 -14.28
CA LYS A 353 3.89 15.03 -14.93
C LYS A 353 2.73 15.04 -13.94
N ASN A 354 2.22 16.21 -13.63
CA ASN A 354 1.14 16.38 -12.68
C ASN A 354 1.33 15.72 -11.29
N ASN A 355 2.57 15.49 -10.87
CA ASN A 355 2.87 14.80 -9.63
C ASN A 355 4.10 15.41 -8.97
N GLU A 356 3.94 15.81 -7.72
CA GLU A 356 4.97 16.47 -6.91
C GLU A 356 5.80 15.45 -6.12
N ASP A 357 5.40 14.18 -6.16
CA ASP A 357 6.04 13.06 -5.45
C ASP A 357 6.36 11.93 -6.43
N SER A 358 7.12 12.27 -7.48
CA SER A 358 7.48 11.35 -8.57
C SER A 358 8.33 10.18 -8.09
N ILE A 359 9.21 10.39 -7.11
CA ILE A 359 10.10 9.36 -6.56
C ILE A 359 9.29 8.22 -5.94
N THR A 360 8.26 8.56 -5.17
CA THR A 360 7.37 7.56 -4.56
C THR A 360 6.48 6.91 -5.61
N LEU A 361 5.90 7.67 -6.54
CA LEU A 361 5.05 7.11 -7.61
C LEU A 361 5.82 6.12 -8.50
N GLU A 362 7.09 6.40 -8.82
CA GLU A 362 7.99 5.47 -9.52
C GLU A 362 8.21 4.19 -8.72
N SER A 363 8.44 4.33 -7.41
CA SER A 363 8.63 3.17 -6.54
C SER A 363 7.37 2.32 -6.43
N ARG A 364 6.18 2.91 -6.61
CA ARG A 364 4.89 2.20 -6.67
C ARG A 364 4.69 1.32 -7.90
N MET A 365 5.55 1.38 -8.91
CA MET A 365 5.46 0.46 -10.06
C MET A 365 5.62 -1.02 -9.67
N TYR A 366 6.12 -1.33 -8.45
CA TYR A 366 6.11 -2.70 -7.91
C TYR A 366 4.70 -3.31 -7.88
N GLU A 367 3.65 -2.48 -7.82
CA GLU A 367 2.26 -2.96 -7.88
C GLU A 367 1.95 -3.60 -9.24
N TYR A 368 2.47 -2.98 -10.31
CA TYR A 368 2.35 -3.47 -11.68
C TYR A 368 3.25 -4.68 -11.95
N THR A 369 4.46 -4.74 -11.37
CA THR A 369 5.36 -5.88 -11.62
C THR A 369 4.77 -7.21 -11.10
N ARG A 370 3.97 -7.19 -10.03
CA ARG A 370 3.25 -8.39 -9.57
C ARG A 370 2.26 -8.94 -10.60
N PHE A 371 1.66 -8.08 -11.42
CA PHE A 371 0.82 -8.52 -12.53
C PHE A 371 1.65 -9.28 -13.58
N LEU A 372 2.87 -8.84 -13.85
CA LEU A 372 3.79 -9.41 -14.84
C LEU A 372 4.42 -10.75 -14.42
N ILE A 373 4.51 -11.04 -13.11
CA ILE A 373 5.01 -12.34 -12.63
C ILE A 373 4.00 -13.42 -13.01
N ASN A 374 4.35 -14.28 -13.97
CA ASN A 374 3.61 -15.51 -14.25
C ASN A 374 3.91 -16.54 -13.16
N LYS A 375 2.86 -17.13 -12.58
CA LYS A 375 2.96 -18.23 -11.61
C LYS A 375 2.67 -19.54 -12.29
#